data_AF-A0A6C0D867-F1
#
_entry.id   AF-A0A6C0D867-F1
#
_cell.length_a   1.000
_cell.length_b   1.000
_cell.length_c   1.000
_cell.angle_alpha   90.00
_cell.angle_beta   90.00
_cell.angle_gamma   90.00
#
_symmetry.space_group_name_H-M   'P 1'
#
loop_
_entity.id
_entity.type
_entity.pdbx_description
1 polymer ?
#
loop_
_entity_poly.entity_id
_entity_poly.type
_entity_poly.pdbx_seq_one_letter_code
_entity_poly.pdbx_strand_id
1 'polypeptide(L)'
;MSVSENKQNISVIIVEKGGSLKSLTIKDYKEEELYKKCGFKKPDGFTKQTEWGTKMNGIKYITCVYAKSEGKANTENKYDFPPPIDTKLFFGNCVIVAGIKNQDNKVETTSLSVELWNKIYEKLFGGFEDLTATCAEDEEEEDELDNIPSSKKTKDGYLKDGFVVDSDSSDKEDEYETDYSDDDEEDEEEDESEEQNAQDDLLELEDVGSELSEEEYDSSSEDEQD
;
A
#
# COMPACT_ATOMS: atom_id res chain seq x y z
N MET A 1 19.93 -38.55 -12.94
CA MET A 1 18.57 -38.03 -13.21
C MET A 1 18.62 -36.53 -12.98
N SER A 2 18.77 -35.77 -14.06
CA SER A 2 18.77 -34.30 -13.97
C SER A 2 17.32 -33.87 -13.81
N VAL A 3 16.97 -33.39 -12.61
CA VAL A 3 15.68 -32.75 -12.39
C VAL A 3 15.71 -31.47 -13.19
N SER A 4 14.94 -31.41 -14.27
CA SER A 4 14.70 -30.18 -15.02
C SER A 4 14.01 -29.20 -14.06
N GLU A 5 14.78 -28.27 -13.49
CA GLU A 5 14.25 -27.12 -12.78
C GLU A 5 13.29 -26.41 -13.73
N ASN A 6 12.01 -26.50 -13.41
CA ASN A 6 10.94 -25.91 -14.20
C ASN A 6 11.03 -24.39 -13.97
N LYS A 7 11.87 -23.71 -14.74
CA LYS A 7 12.04 -22.25 -14.71
C LYS A 7 10.77 -21.59 -15.23
N GLN A 8 9.83 -21.36 -14.32
CA GLN A 8 8.66 -20.55 -14.58
C GLN A 8 9.04 -19.08 -14.34
N ASN A 9 8.76 -18.24 -15.33
CA ASN A 9 8.90 -16.80 -15.18
C ASN A 9 7.75 -16.30 -14.32
N ILE A 10 8.06 -15.59 -13.24
CA ILE A 10 7.08 -15.10 -12.28
C ILE A 10 7.12 -13.58 -12.28
N SER A 11 5.96 -12.95 -12.46
CA SER A 11 5.81 -11.51 -12.26
C SER A 11 5.55 -11.22 -10.79
N VAL A 12 6.32 -10.31 -10.21
CA VAL A 12 6.18 -9.79 -8.85
C VAL A 12 5.96 -8.28 -8.91
N ILE A 13 5.46 -7.69 -7.84
CA ILE A 13 5.29 -6.23 -7.76
C ILE A 13 6.37 -5.66 -6.87
N ILE A 14 7.13 -4.70 -7.39
CA ILE A 14 8.03 -3.85 -6.63
C ILE A 14 7.25 -2.62 -6.20
N VAL A 15 7.22 -2.40 -4.89
CA VAL A 15 6.68 -1.18 -4.29
C VAL A 15 7.85 -0.23 -4.13
N GLU A 16 7.91 0.80 -4.95
CA GLU A 16 8.98 1.80 -4.88
C GLU A 16 8.83 2.64 -3.61
N LYS A 17 9.94 3.15 -3.07
CA LYS A 17 9.92 4.01 -1.87
C LYS A 17 8.96 5.20 -1.96
N GLY A 18 8.70 5.69 -3.18
CA GLY A 18 7.78 6.80 -3.45
C GLY A 18 6.29 6.42 -3.36
N GLY A 19 5.96 5.14 -3.19
CA GLY A 19 4.57 4.63 -3.16
C GLY A 19 4.09 4.04 -4.49
N SER A 20 4.87 4.14 -5.57
CA SER A 20 4.49 3.62 -6.88
C SER A 20 4.62 2.09 -6.97
N LEU A 21 3.69 1.44 -7.67
CA LEU A 21 3.71 0.00 -7.95
C LEU A 21 4.31 -0.29 -9.32
N LYS A 22 5.33 -1.16 -9.38
CA LYS A 22 6.00 -1.56 -10.61
C LYS A 22 6.01 -3.07 -10.77
N SER A 23 5.52 -3.58 -11.90
CA SER A 23 5.61 -5.01 -12.21
C SER A 23 7.02 -5.39 -12.68
N LEU A 24 7.55 -6.49 -12.14
CA LEU A 24 8.86 -7.03 -12.49
C LEU A 24 8.76 -8.54 -12.74
N THR A 25 9.21 -8.99 -13.91
CA THR A 25 9.24 -10.43 -14.25
C THR A 25 10.61 -11.05 -13.93
N ILE A 26 10.62 -12.08 -13.10
CA ILE A 26 11.79 -12.83 -12.64
C ILE A 26 11.78 -14.22 -13.28
N LYS A 27 12.81 -14.55 -14.08
CA LYS A 27 12.93 -15.84 -14.80
C LYS A 27 13.41 -17.01 -13.93
N ASP A 28 14.12 -16.70 -12.85
CA ASP A 28 14.67 -17.67 -11.90
C ASP A 28 14.28 -17.20 -10.50
N TYR A 29 13.04 -17.50 -10.11
CA TYR A 29 12.52 -17.03 -8.83
C TYR A 29 13.24 -17.72 -7.67
N LYS A 30 13.92 -16.91 -6.86
CA LYS A 30 14.56 -17.31 -5.61
C LYS A 30 14.19 -16.27 -4.56
N GLU A 31 13.52 -16.71 -3.50
CA GLU A 31 13.12 -15.83 -2.39
C GLU A 31 14.34 -15.09 -1.82
N GLU A 32 15.46 -15.80 -1.67
CA GLU A 32 16.73 -15.25 -1.19
C GLU A 32 17.30 -14.16 -2.10
N GLU A 33 16.91 -14.05 -3.37
CA GLU A 33 17.45 -13.03 -4.28
C GLU A 33 16.52 -11.82 -4.45
N LEU A 34 15.36 -11.82 -3.79
CA LEU A 34 14.39 -10.73 -3.86
C LEU A 34 14.95 -9.39 -3.35
N TYR A 35 15.84 -9.42 -2.35
CA TYR A 35 16.50 -8.21 -1.85
C TYR A 35 17.28 -7.48 -2.95
N LYS A 36 17.90 -8.22 -3.88
CA LYS A 36 18.64 -7.63 -5.01
C LYS A 36 17.70 -6.91 -5.96
N LYS A 37 16.48 -7.45 -6.15
CA LYS A 37 15.44 -6.85 -6.99
C LYS A 37 14.88 -5.56 -6.38
N CYS A 38 14.94 -5.45 -5.06
CA CYS A 38 14.59 -4.23 -4.32
C CYS A 38 15.77 -3.22 -4.22
N GLY A 39 16.91 -3.49 -4.85
CA GLY A 39 18.07 -2.60 -4.87
C GLY A 39 19.01 -2.72 -3.66
N PHE A 40 18.84 -3.72 -2.80
CA PHE A 40 19.72 -3.94 -1.66
C PHE A 40 20.98 -4.73 -2.03
N LYS A 41 22.11 -4.37 -1.42
CA LYS A 41 23.40 -5.07 -1.60
C LYS A 41 23.53 -6.33 -0.74
N LYS A 42 22.82 -6.36 0.39
CA LYS A 42 22.83 -7.45 1.37
C LYS A 42 21.38 -7.83 1.71
N PRO A 43 21.11 -9.08 2.09
CA PRO A 43 19.78 -9.52 2.57
C PRO A 43 19.45 -9.00 3.98
N ASP A 44 20.37 -8.30 4.63
CA ASP A 44 20.26 -7.90 6.03
C ASP A 44 19.03 -7.03 6.31
N GLY A 45 18.19 -7.46 7.25
CA GLY A 45 16.92 -6.83 7.59
C GLY A 45 15.79 -7.01 6.56
N PHE A 46 16.05 -7.64 5.41
CA PHE A 46 15.04 -7.89 4.37
C PHE A 46 14.37 -9.24 4.61
N THR A 47 13.16 -9.21 5.16
CA THR A 47 12.45 -10.42 5.60
C THR A 47 10.99 -10.38 5.19
N LYS A 48 10.32 -11.55 5.27
CA LYS A 48 8.86 -11.64 5.08
C LYS A 48 8.16 -10.93 6.26
N GLN A 49 7.39 -9.90 5.96
CA GLN A 49 6.72 -9.07 6.95
C GLN A 49 5.30 -9.53 7.26
N THR A 50 4.59 -9.97 6.23
CA THR A 50 3.21 -10.45 6.35
C THR A 50 2.86 -11.43 5.23
N GLU A 51 1.78 -12.15 5.46
CA GLU A 51 1.18 -13.11 4.54
C GLU A 51 -0.35 -13.00 4.64
N TRP A 52 -1.01 -12.66 3.54
CA TRP A 52 -2.47 -12.60 3.49
C TRP A 52 -3.05 -13.75 2.68
N GLY A 53 -4.11 -14.36 3.21
CA GLY A 53 -4.88 -15.38 2.50
C GLY A 53 -6.19 -14.82 1.98
N THR A 54 -6.30 -14.57 0.67
CA THR A 54 -7.51 -14.00 0.05
C THR A 54 -8.16 -14.99 -0.90
N LYS A 55 -9.47 -15.20 -0.77
CA LYS A 55 -10.23 -16.05 -1.69
C LYS A 55 -10.87 -15.21 -2.80
N MET A 56 -10.55 -15.52 -4.05
CA MET A 56 -11.11 -14.88 -5.23
C MET A 56 -11.47 -15.94 -6.26
N ASN A 57 -12.71 -15.91 -6.76
CA ASN A 57 -13.20 -16.80 -7.82
C ASN A 57 -12.96 -18.31 -7.52
N GLY A 58 -13.07 -18.70 -6.24
CA GLY A 58 -12.81 -20.07 -5.79
C GLY A 58 -11.33 -20.43 -5.59
N ILE A 59 -10.40 -19.56 -5.99
CA ILE A 59 -8.96 -19.72 -5.84
C ILE A 59 -8.51 -19.04 -4.54
N LYS A 60 -7.66 -19.72 -3.75
CA LYS A 60 -7.04 -19.15 -2.54
C LYS A 60 -5.68 -18.56 -2.91
N TYR A 61 -5.60 -17.25 -2.99
CA TYR A 61 -4.36 -16.51 -3.18
C TYR A 61 -3.68 -16.27 -1.84
N ILE A 62 -2.37 -16.46 -1.81
CA ILE A 62 -1.49 -16.14 -0.69
C ILE A 62 -0.57 -15.02 -1.17
N THR A 63 -0.68 -13.82 -0.60
CA THR A 63 0.18 -12.68 -0.93
C THR A 63 1.15 -12.42 0.21
N CYS A 64 2.44 -12.36 -0.11
CA CYS A 64 3.52 -12.15 0.85
C CYS A 64 4.24 -10.83 0.55
N VAL A 65 4.52 -10.04 1.58
CA VAL A 65 5.36 -8.83 1.47
C VAL A 65 6.71 -9.11 2.07
N TYR A 66 7.75 -8.81 1.30
CA TYR A 66 9.13 -8.80 1.79
C TYR A 66 9.61 -7.36 1.77
N ALA A 67 10.09 -6.90 2.91
CA ALA A 67 10.53 -5.52 3.09
C ALA A 67 11.59 -5.43 4.17
N LYS A 68 12.27 -4.29 4.18
CA LYS A 68 13.27 -3.95 5.18
C LYS A 68 12.65 -3.08 6.27
N SER A 69 12.72 -3.50 7.52
CA SER A 69 12.17 -2.77 8.67
C SER A 69 13.09 -1.69 9.24
N GLU A 70 14.35 -1.62 8.78
CA GLU A 70 15.34 -0.65 9.25
C GLU A 70 16.03 0.07 8.09
N GLY A 71 16.14 1.38 8.20
CA GLY A 71 16.77 2.21 7.17
C GLY A 71 17.22 3.56 7.67
N LYS A 72 17.64 4.40 6.74
CA LYS A 72 18.03 5.79 7.02
C LYS A 72 16.81 6.69 6.89
N ALA A 73 16.82 7.82 7.58
CA ALA A 73 15.84 8.87 7.35
C ALA A 73 15.77 9.26 5.87
N ASN A 74 14.58 9.58 5.38
CA ASN A 74 14.25 9.87 3.97
C ASN A 74 14.37 8.67 3.01
N THR A 75 14.40 7.45 3.56
CA THR A 75 14.32 6.22 2.77
C THR A 75 13.10 5.40 3.10
N GLU A 76 12.16 5.95 3.87
CA GLU A 76 10.88 5.35 4.21
C GLU A 76 10.08 5.07 2.94
N ASN A 77 9.42 3.92 2.90
CA ASN A 77 8.47 3.56 1.87
C ASN A 77 7.14 4.23 2.20
N LYS A 78 6.61 5.01 1.26
CA LYS A 78 5.36 5.77 1.41
C LYS A 78 4.11 5.00 1.01
N TYR A 79 4.23 3.73 0.62
CA TYR A 79 3.08 2.92 0.24
C TYR A 79 2.28 2.52 1.48
N ASP A 80 0.97 2.70 1.41
CA ASP A 80 0.05 2.27 2.45
C ASP A 80 -0.25 0.78 2.26
N PHE A 81 0.18 -0.06 3.21
CA PHE A 81 -0.02 -1.50 3.13
C PHE A 81 -1.28 -1.90 3.89
N PRO A 82 -1.97 -2.98 3.47
CA PRO A 82 -3.11 -3.46 4.22
C PRO A 82 -2.76 -3.92 5.64
N PRO A 83 -3.73 -3.94 6.57
CA PRO A 83 -3.55 -4.56 7.88
C PRO A 83 -3.05 -5.99 7.75
N PRO A 84 -2.11 -6.46 8.61
CA PRO A 84 -1.69 -5.90 9.91
C PRO A 84 -0.36 -5.11 9.86
N ILE A 85 0.05 -4.65 8.67
CA ILE A 85 1.32 -3.93 8.49
C ILE A 85 1.12 -2.47 8.07
N ASP A 86 -0.12 -2.00 8.11
CA ASP A 86 -0.56 -0.61 7.88
C ASP A 86 0.17 0.37 8.81
N THR A 87 0.38 0.00 10.07
CA THR A 87 1.12 0.84 11.03
C THR A 87 2.64 0.65 10.97
N LYS A 88 3.16 -0.25 10.14
CA LYS A 88 4.59 -0.58 10.11
C LYS A 88 5.30 0.26 9.06
N LEU A 89 6.36 0.93 9.50
CA LEU A 89 7.25 1.68 8.61
C LEU A 89 8.29 0.75 7.97
N PHE A 90 8.36 0.76 6.64
CA PHE A 90 9.39 0.05 5.88
C PHE A 90 10.33 1.03 5.19
N PHE A 91 11.51 0.56 4.80
CA PHE A 91 12.55 1.37 4.17
C PHE A 91 12.99 0.80 2.83
N GLY A 92 13.17 1.68 1.85
CA GLY A 92 13.54 1.37 0.48
C GLY A 92 12.38 0.79 -0.31
N ASN A 93 12.71 -0.03 -1.31
CA ASN A 93 11.71 -0.71 -2.11
C ASN A 93 11.27 -2.00 -1.41
N CYS A 94 9.99 -2.30 -1.48
CA CYS A 94 9.44 -3.58 -1.02
C CYS A 94 9.08 -4.45 -2.23
N VAL A 95 8.85 -5.74 -1.99
CA VAL A 95 8.33 -6.64 -3.02
C VAL A 95 7.14 -7.42 -2.51
N ILE A 96 6.13 -7.54 -3.36
CA ILE A 96 4.94 -8.33 -3.15
C ILE A 96 5.00 -9.53 -4.08
N VAL A 97 4.88 -10.71 -3.50
CA VAL A 97 4.85 -11.99 -4.20
C VAL A 97 3.50 -12.64 -3.97
N ALA A 98 2.93 -13.27 -4.99
CA ALA A 98 1.73 -14.08 -4.85
C ALA A 98 2.04 -15.57 -5.03
N GLY A 99 1.25 -16.39 -4.35
CA GLY A 99 1.14 -17.81 -4.56
C GLY A 99 -0.31 -18.26 -4.53
N ILE A 100 -0.57 -19.45 -5.04
CA ILE A 100 -1.88 -20.09 -4.98
C ILE A 100 -1.78 -21.27 -4.03
N LYS A 101 -2.69 -21.34 -3.07
CA LYS A 101 -2.80 -22.45 -2.14
C LYS A 101 -3.66 -23.56 -2.75
N ASN A 102 -3.02 -24.66 -3.11
CA ASN A 102 -3.68 -25.85 -3.67
C ASN A 102 -4.38 -26.68 -2.58
N GLN A 103 -5.16 -27.67 -3.00
CA GLN A 103 -5.91 -28.56 -2.11
C GLN A 103 -5.00 -29.33 -1.13
N ASP A 104 -3.77 -29.64 -1.53
CA ASP A 104 -2.74 -30.27 -0.70
C ASP A 104 -2.07 -29.32 0.33
N ASN A 105 -2.65 -28.14 0.58
CA ASN A 105 -2.07 -27.08 1.41
C ASN A 105 -0.68 -26.57 0.98
N LYS A 106 -0.20 -26.95 -0.21
CA LYS A 106 1.01 -26.40 -0.81
C LYS A 106 0.72 -25.04 -1.44
N VAL A 107 1.64 -24.10 -1.24
CA VAL A 107 1.61 -22.79 -1.88
C VAL A 107 2.53 -22.84 -3.08
N GLU A 108 1.97 -22.68 -4.28
CA GLU A 108 2.72 -22.58 -5.53
C GLU A 108 2.83 -21.11 -5.93
N THR A 109 4.04 -20.59 -6.06
CA THR A 109 4.28 -19.20 -6.48
C THR A 109 3.67 -18.94 -7.85
N THR A 110 2.96 -17.83 -7.99
CA THR A 110 2.27 -17.45 -9.22
C THR A 110 2.60 -16.01 -9.61
N SER A 111 2.34 -15.66 -10.87
CA SER A 111 2.53 -14.30 -11.36
C SER A 111 1.45 -13.37 -10.79
N LEU A 112 1.89 -12.25 -10.22
CA LEU A 112 1.04 -11.19 -9.70
C LEU A 112 1.06 -10.00 -10.66
N SER A 113 -0.11 -9.65 -11.21
CA SER A 113 -0.31 -8.39 -11.93
C SER A 113 -0.76 -7.29 -10.97
N VAL A 114 -0.52 -6.03 -11.33
CA VAL A 114 -0.97 -4.87 -10.55
C VAL A 114 -2.49 -4.86 -10.42
N GLU A 115 -3.21 -5.19 -11.49
CA GLU A 115 -4.68 -5.28 -11.46
C GLU A 115 -5.19 -6.33 -10.47
N LEU A 116 -4.52 -7.49 -10.39
CA LEU A 116 -4.88 -8.53 -9.43
C LEU A 116 -4.54 -8.09 -8.01
N TRP A 117 -3.38 -7.46 -7.80
CA TRP A 117 -3.01 -6.92 -6.51
C TRP A 117 -4.00 -5.87 -6.02
N ASN A 118 -4.44 -4.93 -6.87
CA ASN A 118 -5.44 -3.92 -6.49
C ASN A 118 -6.73 -4.59 -6.02
N LYS A 119 -7.22 -5.64 -6.70
CA LYS A 119 -8.42 -6.38 -6.23
C LYS A 119 -8.21 -7.07 -4.89
N ILE A 120 -7.01 -7.60 -4.64
CA ILE A 120 -6.65 -8.20 -3.35
C ILE A 120 -6.56 -7.11 -2.27
N TYR A 121 -5.89 -6.01 -2.59
CA TYR A 121 -5.72 -4.84 -1.75
C TYR A 121 -7.06 -4.32 -1.24
N GLU A 122 -8.01 -4.04 -2.15
CA GLU A 122 -9.35 -3.59 -1.77
C GLU A 122 -10.02 -4.55 -0.79
N LYS A 123 -9.97 -5.87 -1.06
CA LYS A 123 -10.52 -6.87 -0.15
C LYS A 123 -9.84 -6.90 1.22
N LEU A 124 -8.54 -6.64 1.29
CA LEU A 124 -7.80 -6.60 2.56
C LEU A 124 -8.11 -5.36 3.38
N PHE A 125 -8.50 -4.26 2.73
CA PHE A 125 -8.96 -3.03 3.39
C PHE A 125 -10.45 -3.05 3.80
N GLY A 126 -11.12 -4.19 3.67
CA GLY A 126 -12.53 -4.35 4.00
C GLY A 126 -13.45 -4.43 2.79
N GLY A 127 -12.92 -4.16 1.58
CA GLY A 127 -13.67 -4.15 0.33
C GLY A 127 -14.67 -3.00 0.28
N PHE A 128 -14.78 -2.34 -0.87
CA PHE A 128 -16.09 -1.80 -1.23
C PHE A 128 -16.96 -3.00 -1.56
N GLU A 129 -17.88 -3.34 -0.67
CA GLU A 129 -19.01 -4.18 -1.06
C GLU A 129 -19.70 -3.50 -2.25
N ASP A 130 -19.96 -4.28 -3.30
CA ASP A 130 -20.73 -3.78 -4.42
C ASP A 130 -22.12 -3.46 -3.88
N LEU A 131 -22.42 -2.17 -3.67
CA LEU A 131 -23.70 -1.68 -3.11
C LEU A 131 -24.93 -2.33 -3.79
N THR A 132 -24.79 -2.71 -5.06
CA THR A 132 -25.82 -3.39 -5.83
C THR A 132 -26.07 -4.83 -5.38
N ALA A 133 -25.06 -5.52 -4.86
CA ALA A 133 -25.17 -6.87 -4.31
C ALA A 133 -25.71 -6.86 -2.88
N THR A 134 -25.30 -5.90 -2.05
CA THR A 134 -25.68 -5.85 -0.63
C THR A 134 -27.09 -5.29 -0.39
N CYS A 135 -27.64 -4.50 -1.31
CA CYS A 135 -29.00 -3.94 -1.19
C CYS A 135 -30.09 -5.02 -0.97
N ALA A 136 -29.91 -6.21 -1.55
CA ALA A 136 -30.85 -7.31 -1.38
C ALA A 136 -30.68 -8.09 -0.06
N GLU A 137 -29.48 -8.06 0.54
CA GLU A 137 -29.24 -8.68 1.86
C GLU A 137 -29.65 -7.73 3.00
N ASP A 138 -29.50 -6.41 2.82
CA ASP A 138 -29.95 -5.38 3.76
C ASP A 138 -31.48 -5.35 3.92
N GLU A 139 -32.25 -5.56 2.83
CA GLU A 139 -33.72 -5.67 2.91
C GLU A 139 -34.21 -6.93 3.65
N GLU A 140 -33.36 -7.94 3.85
CA GLU A 140 -33.67 -9.15 4.63
C GLU A 140 -33.12 -9.12 6.07
N GLU A 141 -32.38 -8.08 6.47
CA GLU A 141 -31.99 -7.92 7.88
C GLU A 141 -33.21 -7.51 8.74
N GLU A 142 -33.40 -8.23 9.85
CA GLU A 142 -34.46 -7.91 10.82
C GLU A 142 -34.11 -6.61 11.55
N ASP A 143 -35.03 -5.64 11.53
CA ASP A 143 -34.87 -4.39 12.29
C ASP A 143 -34.65 -4.71 13.78
N GLU A 144 -33.48 -4.36 14.32
CA GLU A 144 -33.13 -4.59 15.73
C GLU A 144 -34.15 -3.96 16.70
N LEU A 145 -34.86 -2.92 16.25
CA LEU A 145 -35.89 -2.26 17.01
C LEU A 145 -37.24 -2.98 16.92
N ASP A 146 -37.51 -3.84 15.93
CA ASP A 146 -38.83 -4.46 15.75
C ASP A 146 -39.27 -5.30 16.96
N ASN A 147 -38.30 -5.92 17.64
CA ASN A 147 -38.55 -6.69 18.87
C ASN A 147 -38.63 -5.84 20.14
N ILE A 148 -38.44 -4.53 20.04
CA ILE A 148 -38.50 -3.62 21.18
C ILE A 148 -39.93 -3.10 21.39
N PRO A 149 -40.50 -3.22 22.61
CA PRO A 149 -41.84 -2.74 22.90
C PRO A 149 -41.96 -1.23 22.72
N SER A 150 -43.08 -0.77 22.14
CA SER A 150 -43.33 0.66 21.82
C SER A 150 -43.22 1.60 23.02
N SER A 151 -43.36 1.09 24.26
CA SER A 151 -43.12 1.87 25.47
C SER A 151 -41.69 2.38 25.60
N LYS A 152 -40.73 1.62 25.06
CA LYS A 152 -39.30 1.97 25.03
C LYS A 152 -38.91 2.73 23.76
N LYS A 153 -39.84 2.93 22.81
CA LYS A 153 -39.62 3.74 21.62
C LYS A 153 -40.22 5.14 21.77
N THR A 154 -39.69 6.11 21.02
CA THR A 154 -40.30 7.42 20.79
C THR A 154 -41.47 7.30 19.83
N LYS A 155 -42.23 8.39 19.65
CA LYS A 155 -43.33 8.43 18.66
C LYS A 155 -42.82 8.17 17.24
N ASP A 156 -41.56 8.53 16.98
CA ASP A 156 -40.88 8.41 15.69
C ASP A 156 -40.10 7.09 15.54
N GLY A 157 -40.20 6.18 16.52
CA GLY A 157 -39.63 4.83 16.43
C GLY A 157 -38.22 4.66 17.03
N TYR A 158 -37.57 5.73 17.47
CA TYR A 158 -36.24 5.67 18.10
C TYR A 158 -36.28 5.04 19.49
N LEU A 159 -35.22 4.34 19.90
CA LEU A 159 -35.09 3.79 21.25
C LEU A 159 -34.85 4.90 22.28
N LYS A 160 -35.58 4.90 23.40
CA LYS A 160 -35.40 5.82 24.53
C LYS A 160 -34.21 5.44 25.43
N ASP A 161 -33.01 5.37 24.85
CA ASP A 161 -31.77 4.96 25.55
C ASP A 161 -30.96 6.15 26.11
N GLY A 162 -31.64 7.22 26.53
CA GLY A 162 -30.97 8.42 27.07
C GLY A 162 -30.31 9.34 26.04
N PHE A 163 -30.25 8.95 24.76
CA PHE A 163 -29.78 9.78 23.64
C PHE A 163 -30.90 10.61 22.98
N VAL A 164 -32.16 10.25 23.24
CA VAL A 164 -33.33 10.98 22.73
C VAL A 164 -33.60 12.17 23.65
N VAL A 165 -33.38 13.37 23.12
CA VAL A 165 -33.77 14.63 23.78
C VAL A 165 -35.28 14.82 23.60
N ASP A 166 -36.06 14.62 24.67
CA ASP A 166 -37.49 14.87 24.64
C ASP A 166 -37.74 16.39 24.61
N SER A 167 -38.20 16.90 23.47
CA SER A 167 -38.48 18.33 23.29
C SER A 167 -39.66 18.85 24.13
N ASP A 168 -40.39 17.96 24.82
CA ASP A 168 -41.55 18.32 25.66
C ASP A 168 -41.21 18.52 27.14
N SER A 169 -39.94 18.37 27.55
CA SER A 169 -39.52 18.64 28.94
C SER A 169 -39.35 20.15 29.19
N SER A 170 -40.46 20.84 29.50
CA SER A 170 -40.47 22.21 30.06
C SER A 170 -39.97 22.29 31.51
N ASP A 171 -38.90 21.57 31.86
CA ASP A 171 -38.22 21.77 33.13
C ASP A 171 -36.83 21.12 33.09
N LYS A 172 -35.84 21.94 32.73
CA LYS A 172 -34.56 22.14 33.44
C LYS A 172 -33.65 22.97 32.54
N GLU A 173 -33.43 24.19 32.97
CA GLU A 173 -32.29 25.02 32.60
C GLU A 173 -31.01 24.26 33.02
N ASP A 174 -30.54 23.35 32.19
CA ASP A 174 -29.14 22.94 32.22
C ASP A 174 -28.41 23.87 31.25
N GLU A 175 -27.92 24.98 31.82
CA GLU A 175 -26.98 25.90 31.20
C GLU A 175 -25.73 25.11 30.81
N TYR A 176 -25.71 24.57 29.60
CA TYR A 176 -24.47 24.14 28.97
C TYR A 176 -23.68 25.41 28.67
N GLU A 177 -22.73 25.71 29.55
CA GLU A 177 -21.61 26.59 29.26
C GLU A 177 -20.85 25.99 28.08
N THR A 178 -21.25 26.37 26.88
CA THR A 178 -20.49 26.12 25.66
C THR A 178 -19.29 27.05 25.72
N ASP A 179 -18.17 26.53 26.21
CA ASP A 179 -16.85 27.14 26.03
C ASP A 179 -16.48 26.99 24.54
N TYR A 180 -17.06 27.87 23.73
CA TYR A 180 -16.55 28.17 22.40
C TYR A 180 -15.26 28.97 22.64
N SER A 181 -14.16 28.26 22.77
CA SER A 181 -12.85 28.82 22.48
C SER A 181 -12.82 29.12 20.98
N ASP A 182 -13.27 30.32 20.66
CA ASP A 182 -12.99 31.08 19.45
C ASP A 182 -11.47 31.30 19.39
N ASP A 183 -10.75 30.32 18.84
CA ASP A 183 -9.37 30.49 18.40
C ASP A 183 -9.41 30.69 16.89
N ASP A 184 -9.73 31.93 16.54
CA ASP A 184 -9.67 32.53 15.21
C ASP A 184 -8.18 32.79 14.91
N GLU A 185 -7.44 31.76 14.48
CA GLU A 185 -6.17 31.97 13.77
C GLU A 185 -6.45 31.89 12.26
N GLU A 186 -6.77 33.07 11.72
CA GLU A 186 -6.55 33.42 10.32
C GLU A 186 -5.09 33.11 9.93
N ASP A 187 -4.87 32.11 9.07
CA ASP A 187 -3.69 32.09 8.20
C ASP A 187 -4.16 31.96 6.76
N GLU A 188 -4.22 33.11 6.11
CA GLU A 188 -4.52 33.30 4.70
C GLU A 188 -3.37 32.72 3.83
N GLU A 189 -3.75 31.81 2.95
CA GLU A 189 -3.36 31.72 1.53
C GLU A 189 -1.86 31.73 1.15
N GLU A 190 -1.43 30.67 0.47
CA GLU A 190 -0.92 30.82 -0.91
C GLU A 190 -0.96 29.47 -1.65
N ASP A 191 -2.06 29.30 -2.39
CA ASP A 191 -2.24 28.37 -3.49
C ASP A 191 -1.54 28.95 -4.74
N GLU A 192 -0.43 28.34 -5.19
CA GLU A 192 0.03 28.48 -6.56
C GLU A 192 -0.20 27.18 -7.34
N SER A 193 -1.42 27.04 -7.81
CA SER A 193 -1.76 26.27 -8.99
C SER A 193 -1.12 26.89 -10.24
N GLU A 194 -0.13 26.21 -10.84
CA GLU A 194 0.16 26.36 -12.27
C GLU A 194 -0.22 25.07 -12.99
N GLU A 195 -1.48 25.01 -13.45
CA GLU A 195 -1.82 24.27 -14.65
C GLU A 195 -1.35 25.06 -15.87
N GLN A 196 -0.34 24.55 -16.59
CA GLN A 196 -0.22 24.82 -18.02
C GLN A 196 -0.31 23.53 -18.83
N ASN A 197 -1.16 23.69 -19.84
CA ASN A 197 -1.75 22.73 -20.73
C ASN A 197 -0.84 22.50 -21.96
N ALA A 198 -1.09 21.38 -22.63
CA ALA A 198 -0.82 21.10 -24.04
C ALA A 198 0.59 20.66 -24.49
N GLN A 199 0.63 19.36 -24.85
CA GLN A 199 1.08 18.81 -26.14
C GLN A 199 2.49 19.15 -26.67
N ASP A 200 3.29 18.08 -26.76
CA ASP A 200 3.97 17.63 -27.98
C ASP A 200 4.96 18.62 -28.62
N ASP A 201 6.23 18.55 -28.23
CA ASP A 201 7.29 18.77 -29.24
C ASP A 201 8.54 17.91 -28.97
N LEU A 202 8.75 17.06 -29.96
CA LEU A 202 9.89 16.21 -30.25
C LEU A 202 11.17 17.04 -30.41
N LEU A 203 12.20 16.78 -29.60
CA LEU A 203 13.57 17.21 -29.92
C LEU A 203 14.57 16.07 -29.70
N GLU A 204 14.94 15.45 -30.84
CA GLU A 204 16.23 14.76 -31.01
C GLU A 204 17.36 15.69 -30.57
N LEU A 205 18.16 15.25 -29.59
CA LEU A 205 19.51 15.75 -29.41
C LEU A 205 20.46 14.57 -29.52
N GLU A 206 20.89 14.36 -30.77
CA GLU A 206 22.10 13.63 -31.11
C GLU A 206 23.33 14.35 -30.52
N ASP A 207 24.19 13.54 -29.91
CA ASP A 207 25.66 13.60 -29.96
C ASP A 207 26.35 14.98 -29.83
N VAL A 208 26.92 15.23 -28.64
CA VAL A 208 28.16 16.00 -28.56
C VAL A 208 29.08 15.39 -27.50
N GLY A 209 30.26 14.95 -27.97
CA GLY A 209 31.15 14.05 -27.28
C GLY A 209 31.89 14.62 -26.07
N SER A 210 32.38 13.70 -25.25
CA SER A 210 33.52 13.96 -24.39
C SER A 210 34.40 12.71 -24.36
N GLU A 211 35.35 12.70 -25.28
CA GLU A 211 36.52 11.84 -25.28
C GLU A 211 37.46 12.34 -24.17
N LEU A 212 37.54 11.62 -23.05
CA LEU A 212 38.63 11.76 -22.10
C LEU A 212 39.34 10.41 -22.00
N SER A 213 40.31 10.21 -22.90
CA SER A 213 41.34 9.20 -22.78
C SER A 213 42.35 9.66 -21.71
N GLU A 214 42.43 8.94 -20.59
CA GLU A 214 43.51 9.11 -19.61
C GLU A 214 44.81 8.51 -20.17
N GLU A 215 45.83 9.36 -20.32
CA GLU A 215 47.17 8.97 -20.76
C GLU A 215 47.98 8.36 -19.60
N GLU A 216 48.75 7.31 -19.92
CA GLU A 216 49.67 6.61 -19.01
C GLU A 216 50.95 7.44 -18.81
N TYR A 217 51.16 7.97 -17.61
CA TYR A 217 52.38 8.69 -17.25
C TYR A 217 53.55 7.71 -17.04
N ASP A 218 54.46 7.64 -18.01
CA ASP A 218 55.80 7.08 -17.84
C ASP A 218 56.69 8.10 -17.12
N SER A 219 57.07 7.81 -15.88
CA SER A 219 58.06 8.61 -15.15
C SER A 219 59.40 7.87 -15.18
N SER A 220 60.16 8.07 -16.25
CA SER A 220 61.57 7.70 -16.35
C SER A 220 62.48 8.91 -16.17
N SER A 221 63.61 8.66 -15.48
CA SER A 221 64.88 9.41 -15.53
C SER A 221 64.96 10.73 -14.75
N GLU A 222 66.05 11.08 -14.08
CA GLU A 222 67.32 10.42 -13.73
C GLU A 222 68.01 11.33 -12.67
N ASP A 223 68.98 10.78 -11.95
CA ASP A 223 70.17 11.41 -11.33
C ASP A 223 70.26 12.92 -11.04
N GLU A 224 70.68 13.26 -9.81
CA GLU A 224 71.86 14.13 -9.59
C GLU A 224 72.44 14.03 -8.15
N GLN A 225 73.70 13.54 -8.11
CA GLN A 225 74.85 13.87 -7.23
C GLN A 225 74.66 14.38 -5.78
N ASP A 226 75.26 13.65 -4.82
CA ASP A 226 76.42 14.09 -4.01
C ASP A 226 77.24 12.88 -3.51
#